data_AF-A0A9D3YRI4-F1
#
_entry.id   AF-A0A9D3YRI4-F1
#
_cell.length_a   1.000
_cell.length_b   1.000
_cell.length_c   1.000
_cell.angle_alpha   90.00
_cell.angle_beta   90.00
_cell.angle_gamma   90.00
#
_symmetry.space_group_name_H-M   'P 1'
#
loop_
_entity.id
_entity.type
_entity.pdbx_description
1 polymer ?
#
loop_
_entity_poly.entity_id
_entity_poly.type
_entity_poly.pdbx_seq_one_letter_code
_entity_poly.pdbx_strand_id
1 'polypeptide(L)' 'MRNAGHRLVDDATALNTGLMSRLLLHKDIESTWFFNGSVFALTKRHERIKFDLYDNIDTVIREFRAKRN' A
#
# COMPACT_ATOMS: atom_id res chain seq x y z
N MET A 1 -25.41 22.93 -16.51
CA MET A 1 -24.04 23.16 -16.00
C MET A 1 -23.43 21.79 -15.72
N ARG A 2 -22.30 21.44 -16.34
CA ARG A 2 -21.61 20.17 -16.03
C ARG A 2 -20.92 20.35 -14.67
N ASN A 3 -21.32 19.56 -13.67
CA ASN A 3 -20.63 19.48 -12.39
C ASN A 3 -19.20 18.97 -12.65
N ALA A 4 -18.24 19.89 -12.72
CA ALA A 4 -16.83 19.54 -12.76
C ALA A 4 -16.46 18.97 -11.39
N GLY A 5 -16.29 17.66 -11.30
CA GLY A 5 -15.79 17.03 -10.07
C GLY A 5 -14.39 17.55 -9.75
N HIS A 6 -14.14 17.92 -8.49
CA HIS A 6 -12.81 18.27 -8.03
C HIS A 6 -11.99 16.98 -7.84
N ARG A 7 -10.82 16.89 -8.46
CA ARG A 7 -9.87 15.79 -8.26
C ARG A 7 -8.91 16.18 -7.14
N LEU A 8 -8.99 15.46 -6.02
CA LEU A 8 -7.97 15.49 -4.98
C LEU A 8 -6.84 14.52 -5.38
N VAL A 9 -5.60 14.95 -5.23
CA VAL A 9 -4.41 14.15 -5.51
C VAL A 9 -3.51 14.24 -4.29
N ASP A 10 -3.02 13.09 -3.82
CA ASP A 10 -1.99 13.04 -2.79
C ASP A 10 -0.61 13.09 -3.45
N ASP A 11 0.30 13.90 -2.90
CA ASP A 11 1.69 13.93 -3.33
C ASP A 11 2.45 12.72 -2.78
N ALA A 12 2.88 11.83 -3.69
CA ALA A 12 3.76 10.73 -3.35
C ALA A 12 5.22 11.20 -3.29
N THR A 13 5.90 10.95 -2.18
CA THR A 13 7.34 11.18 -2.07
C THR A 13 8.13 10.08 -2.79
N ALA A 14 9.41 10.33 -3.09
CA ALA A 14 10.31 9.30 -3.63
C ALA A 14 10.44 8.06 -2.73
N LEU A 15 10.27 8.23 -1.41
CA LEU A 15 10.26 7.13 -0.45
C LEU A 15 8.97 6.30 -0.58
N ASN A 16 7.82 6.96 -0.76
CA ASN A 16 6.54 6.28 -0.98
C ASN A 16 6.58 5.45 -2.26
N THR A 17 7.06 6.03 -3.36
CA THR A 17 7.19 5.32 -4.64
C THR A 17 8.20 4.18 -4.56
N GLY A 18 9.32 4.37 -3.87
CA GLY A 18 10.31 3.31 -3.63
C GLY A 18 9.74 2.13 -2.81
N LEU A 19 8.95 2.41 -1.77
CA LEU A 19 8.24 1.38 -1.02
C LEU A 19 7.24 0.63 -1.91
N MET A 20 6.44 1.34 -2.71
CA MET A 20 5.50 0.73 -3.66
C MET A 20 6.21 -0.19 -4.66
N SER A 21 7.37 0.21 -5.20
CA SER A 21 8.17 -0.65 -6.07
C SER A 21 8.64 -1.91 -5.36
N ARG A 22 9.12 -1.80 -4.12
CA ARG A 22 9.53 -2.97 -3.31
C ARG A 22 8.36 -3.91 -3.02
N LEU A 23 7.17 -3.37 -2.74
CA LEU A 23 5.96 -4.15 -2.53
C LEU A 23 5.55 -4.92 -3.79
N LEU A 24 5.59 -4.28 -4.97
CA LEU A 24 5.25 -4.94 -6.24
C LEU A 24 6.20 -6.09 -6.62
N LEU A 25 7.45 -6.05 -6.14
CA LEU A 25 8.42 -7.14 -6.34
C LEU A 25 8.21 -8.30 -5.35
N HIS A 26 7.41 -8.11 -4.30
CA HIS A 26 7.22 -9.11 -3.27
C HIS A 26 6.23 -10.21 -3.71
N LYS A 27 6.61 -11.48 -3.54
CA LYS A 27 5.88 -12.65 -4.06
C LYS A 27 4.41 -12.77 -3.59
N ASP A 28 4.10 -12.24 -2.41
CA ASP A 28 2.77 -12.30 -1.80
C ASP A 28 1.87 -11.12 -2.20
N ILE A 29 2.41 -10.09 -2.85
CA ILE A 29 1.68 -8.88 -3.22
C ILE A 29 1.10 -9.01 -4.64
N GLU A 30 -0.11 -8.50 -4.81
CA GLU A 30 -0.84 -8.44 -6.08
C GLU A 30 -0.89 -7.02 -6.64
N SER A 31 -1.18 -6.03 -5.78
CA SER A 31 -1.22 -4.61 -6.17
C SER A 31 -0.87 -3.69 -5.00
N THR A 32 -0.52 -2.44 -5.30
CA THR A 32 -0.22 -1.39 -4.32
C THR A 32 -0.79 -0.05 -4.77
N TRP A 33 -1.19 0.79 -3.82
CA TRP A 33 -1.68 2.15 -4.08
C TRP A 33 -1.29 3.08 -2.93
N PHE A 34 -1.22 4.37 -3.24
CA PHE A 34 -1.02 5.43 -2.28
C PHE A 34 -2.35 6.15 -2.04
N PHE A 35 -2.71 6.35 -0.77
CA PHE A 35 -3.94 7.02 -0.39
C PHE A 35 -3.81 7.63 1.01
N ASN A 36 -4.27 8.87 1.18
CA ASN A 36 -4.26 9.61 2.44
C ASN A 36 -2.89 9.54 3.15
N GLY A 37 -1.82 9.81 2.39
CA GLY A 37 -0.46 9.83 2.93
C GLY A 37 0.13 8.47 3.31
N SER A 38 -0.54 7.37 2.97
CA SER A 38 -0.13 6.01 3.34
C SER A 38 -0.01 5.08 2.13
N VAL A 39 0.93 4.15 2.18
CA VAL A 39 1.05 3.08 1.18
C VAL A 39 0.25 1.88 1.63
N PHE A 40 -0.54 1.33 0.72
CA PHE A 40 -1.31 0.12 0.94
C PHE A 40 -0.92 -0.94 -0.09
N ALA A 41 -1.09 -2.21 0.26
CA ALA A 41 -1.02 -3.31 -0.69
C ALA A 41 -2.14 -4.32 -0.50
N LEU A 42 -2.53 -4.92 -1.62
CA LEU A 42 -3.39 -6.09 -1.69
C LEU A 42 -2.50 -7.32 -1.83
N THR A 43 -2.61 -8.27 -0.91
CA THR A 43 -1.93 -9.57 -1.07
C THR A 43 -2.73 -10.46 -2.01
N LYS A 44 -2.09 -11.49 -2.56
CA LYS A 44 -2.75 -12.55 -3.35
C LYS A 44 -3.83 -13.33 -2.57
N ARG A 45 -3.87 -13.19 -1.24
CA ARG A 45 -4.93 -13.72 -0.37
C ARG A 45 -6.09 -12.73 -0.19
N HIS A 46 -6.13 -11.67 -0.99
CA HIS A 46 -7.10 -10.57 -0.91
C HIS A 46 -7.05 -9.81 0.44
N GLU A 47 -5.89 -9.79 1.10
CA GLU A 47 -5.68 -9.05 2.35
C GLU A 47 -5.24 -7.61 2.03
N ARG A 48 -5.87 -6.61 2.63
CA ARG A 48 -5.47 -5.20 2.51
C ARG A 48 -4.64 -4.81 3.71
N ILE A 49 -3.39 -4.40 3.47
CA ILE A 49 -2.41 -4.10 4.50
C ILE A 49 -1.85 -2.70 4.28
N LYS A 50 -1.80 -1.89 5.34
CA LYS A 50 -1.12 -0.59 5.36
C LYS A 50 0.36 -0.82 5.68
N PHE A 51 1.24 -0.10 4.99
CA PHE A 51 2.67 -0.08 5.24
C PHE A 51 3.14 1.34 5.55
N ASP A 52 4.02 1.46 6.54
CA ASP A 52 4.80 2.66 6.82
C ASP A 52 6.14 2.61 6.08
N LEU A 53 6.76 3.78 5.85
CA LEU A 53 7.92 3.96 4.96
C LEU A 53 9.10 3.02 5.24
N TYR A 54 9.32 2.69 6.51
CA TYR A 54 10.49 1.93 6.98
C TYR A 54 10.14 0.49 7.36
N ASP A 55 8.92 0.05 7.07
CA ASP A 55 8.49 -1.29 7.42
C ASP A 55 9.29 -2.37 6.70
N ASN A 56 9.55 -3.46 7.44
CA ASN A 56 9.97 -4.71 6.85
C ASN A 56 8.74 -5.46 6.33
N ILE A 57 8.65 -5.63 5.01
CA ILE A 57 7.46 -6.17 4.32
C ILE A 57 7.06 -7.55 4.85
N ASP A 58 8.03 -8.47 4.98
CA ASP A 58 7.79 -9.83 5.48
C ASP A 58 7.24 -9.84 6.91
N THR A 59 7.80 -8.97 7.76
CA THR A 59 7.40 -8.86 9.17
C THR A 59 5.96 -8.37 9.28
N VAL A 60 5.59 -7.32 8.55
CA VAL A 60 4.22 -6.77 8.56
C VAL A 60 3.22 -7.80 8.05
N ILE A 61 3.51 -8.50 6.94
CA ILE A 61 2.61 -9.54 6.41
C ILE A 61 2.43 -10.68 7.43
N ARG A 62 3.51 -11.12 8.06
CA ARG A 62 3.46 -12.16 9.10
C ARG A 62 2.61 -11.74 10.28
N GLU A 63 2.82 -10.53 10.80
CA GLU A 63 2.07 -10.00 11.94
C GLU A 63 0.60 -9.78 11.63
N PHE A 64 0.29 -9.28 10.42
CA PHE A 64 -1.08 -9.12 9.95
C PHE A 64 -1.83 -10.45 9.98
N ARG A 65 -1.20 -11.53 9.51
CA ARG A 65 -1.79 -12.88 9.50
C ARG A 65 -1.92 -13.45 10.91
N ALA A 66 -0.93 -13.22 11.77
CA ALA A 66 -0.95 -13.69 13.15
C ALA A 66 -2.08 -13.07 13.98
N LYS A 67 -2.42 -11.78 13.74
CA LYS A 67 -3.52 -11.09 14.43
C LYS A 67 -4.93 -11.53 13.98
N ARG A 68 -5.04 -12.29 12.88
CA ARG A 68 -6.32 -12.74 12.30
C ARG A 68 -6.64 -14.20 12.55
N ASN A 69 -5.72 -14.95 13.16
CA ASN A 69 -5.94 -16.30 13.69
C ASN A 69 -6.30 -16.21 15.17
#